data_AF-A0A2G7GAG4-F1
#
_entry.id   AF-A0A2G7GAG4-F1
#
_cell.length_a   1.000
_cell.length_b   1.000
_cell.length_c   1.000
_cell.angle_alpha   90.00
_cell.angle_beta   90.00
_cell.angle_gamma   90.00
#
_symmetry.space_group_name_H-M   'P 1'
#
loop_
_entity.id
_entity.type
_entity.pdbx_description
1 polymer ?
#
loop_
_entity_poly.entity_id
_entity_poly.type
_entity_poly.pdbx_seq_one_letter_code
_entity_poly.pdbx_strand_id
1 'polypeptide(L)'
;GQNVSMTACGQPVRDHTKVVSIAGVVGGVIVFIAFVLRIMARMKCCGGEFGLDDWTMAVTMLLVIALSSLSVVLADTGLGKDIWTLPFDNITSILKIYFFDECLYLSILPLTKISILFFYWRVFPKRSFRNAVYTVIGLNVCYMIASVLISVFQCRPLGGAWLHWDKEDPYQCNDINAQGWAAAVFNMVLDLVVMTMPLCELYHLKLSLRKKLFVMCMFSLGVL
;
A
#
# COMPACT_ATOMS: atom_id res chain seq x y z
N GLY A 1 -26.26 -11.47 -22.08
CA GLY A 1 -27.62 -11.79 -21.61
C GLY A 1 -28.11 -10.85 -20.52
N GLN A 2 -27.38 -10.70 -19.41
CA GLN A 2 -27.80 -9.86 -18.27
C GLN A 2 -27.73 -8.34 -18.49
N ASN A 3 -26.94 -7.87 -19.47
CA ASN A 3 -26.59 -6.45 -19.61
C ASN A 3 -27.73 -5.58 -20.18
N VAL A 4 -28.60 -6.15 -21.02
CA VAL A 4 -29.73 -5.42 -21.63
C VAL A 4 -30.89 -5.27 -20.63
N SER A 5 -31.05 -6.22 -19.71
CA SER A 5 -32.10 -6.19 -18.68
C SER A 5 -31.87 -5.10 -17.64
N MET A 6 -30.62 -4.77 -17.29
CA MET A 6 -30.32 -3.77 -16.26
C MET A 6 -30.49 -2.32 -16.74
N THR A 7 -30.20 -2.04 -18.03
CA THR A 7 -30.45 -0.72 -18.64
C THR A 7 -31.94 -0.48 -18.89
N ALA A 8 -32.71 -1.53 -19.21
CA ALA A 8 -34.17 -1.44 -19.36
C ALA A 8 -34.92 -1.12 -18.04
N CYS A 9 -34.31 -1.43 -16.88
CA CYS A 9 -34.90 -1.19 -15.56
C CYS A 9 -34.59 0.20 -14.96
N GLY A 10 -33.94 1.12 -15.70
CA GLY A 10 -33.67 2.48 -15.22
C GLY A 10 -32.76 2.54 -13.99
N GLN A 11 -31.91 1.52 -13.78
CA GLN A 11 -30.91 1.55 -12.71
C GLN A 11 -29.95 2.72 -12.94
N PRO A 12 -29.73 3.60 -11.94
CA PRO A 12 -28.83 4.73 -12.09
C PRO A 12 -27.41 4.21 -12.36
N VAL A 13 -26.79 4.72 -13.42
CA VAL A 13 -25.39 4.43 -13.76
C VAL A 13 -24.52 4.81 -12.56
N ARG A 14 -23.76 3.85 -12.03
CA ARG A 14 -23.00 4.05 -10.82
C ARG A 14 -21.66 4.68 -11.20
N ASP A 15 -21.45 5.93 -10.78
CA ASP A 15 -20.24 6.69 -11.07
C ASP A 15 -19.52 7.07 -9.77
N HIS A 16 -18.48 6.30 -9.44
CA HIS A 16 -17.60 6.53 -8.28
C HIS A 16 -16.28 7.20 -8.66
N THR A 17 -16.15 7.68 -9.90
CA THR A 17 -14.90 8.25 -10.43
C THR A 17 -14.34 9.37 -9.54
N LYS A 18 -15.24 10.25 -9.08
CA LYS A 18 -14.88 11.36 -8.18
C LYS A 18 -14.39 10.85 -6.82
N VAL A 19 -14.97 9.77 -6.31
CA VAL A 19 -14.59 9.20 -5.01
C VAL A 19 -13.17 8.65 -5.08
N VAL A 20 -12.81 7.96 -6.17
CA VAL A 20 -11.46 7.41 -6.39
C VAL A 20 -10.42 8.54 -6.43
N SER A 21 -10.63 9.56 -7.25
CA SER A 21 -9.69 10.69 -7.37
C SER A 21 -9.57 11.50 -6.08
N ILE A 22 -10.71 11.84 -5.45
CA ILE A 22 -10.71 12.60 -4.19
C ILE A 22 -10.00 11.82 -3.09
N ALA A 23 -10.26 10.52 -2.96
CA ALA A 23 -9.59 9.68 -1.95
C ALA A 23 -8.07 9.62 -2.19
N GLY A 24 -7.63 9.42 -3.43
CA GLY A 24 -6.21 9.38 -3.79
C GLY A 24 -5.47 10.70 -3.53
N VAL A 25 -6.09 11.82 -3.90
CA VAL A 25 -5.51 13.16 -3.71
C VAL A 25 -5.52 13.58 -2.24
N VAL A 26 -6.65 13.45 -1.54
CA VAL A 26 -6.75 13.83 -0.12
C VAL A 26 -5.84 12.95 0.73
N GLY A 27 -5.82 11.64 0.49
CA GLY A 27 -4.91 10.72 1.15
C GLY A 27 -3.44 11.10 0.91
N GLY A 28 -3.07 11.37 -0.34
CA GLY A 28 -1.73 11.82 -0.71
C GLY A 28 -1.31 13.12 -0.01
N VAL A 29 -2.20 14.10 0.07
CA VAL A 29 -1.94 15.38 0.76
C VAL A 29 -1.75 15.18 2.26
N ILE A 30 -2.60 14.38 2.91
CA ILE A 30 -2.48 14.09 4.35
C ILE A 30 -1.13 13.43 4.65
N VAL A 31 -0.76 12.41 3.87
CA VAL A 31 0.51 11.69 4.04
C VAL A 31 1.70 12.62 3.77
N PHE A 32 1.62 13.49 2.76
CA PHE A 32 2.63 14.51 2.48
C PHE A 32 2.84 15.47 3.65
N ILE A 33 1.76 16.01 4.22
CA ILE A 33 1.83 16.89 5.39
C ILE A 33 2.46 16.16 6.58
N ALA A 34 2.04 14.92 6.85
CA ALA A 34 2.60 14.10 7.93
C ALA A 34 4.11 13.86 7.74
N PHE A 35 4.56 13.63 6.50
CA PHE A 35 5.97 13.49 6.18
C PHE A 35 6.76 14.79 6.38
N VAL A 36 6.23 15.93 5.94
CA VAL A 36 6.86 17.23 6.17
C VAL A 36 6.99 17.51 7.67
N LEU A 37 5.93 17.28 8.45
CA LEU A 37 5.97 17.38 9.92
C LEU A 37 7.05 16.47 10.52
N ARG A 38 7.18 15.24 10.03
CA ARG A 38 8.22 14.30 10.48
C ARG A 38 9.61 14.81 10.17
N ILE A 39 9.87 15.30 8.95
CA ILE A 39 11.17 15.89 8.59
C ILE A 39 11.46 17.11 9.46
N MET A 40 10.51 18.01 9.65
CA MET A 40 10.68 19.20 10.48
C MET A 40 11.06 18.82 11.92
N ALA A 41 10.40 17.81 12.49
CA ALA A 41 10.73 17.29 13.83
C ALA A 41 12.13 16.66 13.92
N ARG A 42 12.71 16.24 12.79
CA ARG A 42 14.05 15.65 12.69
C ARG A 42 15.15 16.64 12.30
N MET A 43 14.80 17.86 11.91
CA MET A 43 15.79 18.89 11.61
C MET A 43 16.62 19.22 12.86
N LYS A 44 17.90 19.57 12.66
CA LYS A 44 18.84 19.90 13.74
C LYS A 44 18.35 21.03 14.64
N CYS A 45 17.55 21.96 14.12
CA CYS A 45 16.92 23.03 14.90
C CYS A 45 16.02 22.50 16.03
N CYS A 46 15.49 21.28 15.91
CA CYS A 46 14.67 20.61 16.92
C CYS A 46 15.42 19.48 17.66
N GLY A 47 16.74 19.34 17.45
CA GLY A 47 17.58 18.36 18.15
C GLY A 47 17.47 16.92 17.64
N GLY A 48 16.91 16.69 16.45
CA GLY A 48 16.81 15.36 15.84
C GLY A 48 18.06 14.97 15.01
N GLU A 49 18.30 13.66 14.88
CA GLU A 49 19.26 13.12 13.91
C GLU A 49 18.53 12.18 12.94
N PHE A 50 18.88 12.26 11.65
CA PHE A 50 18.35 11.40 10.60
C PHE A 50 18.77 9.94 10.79
N GLY A 51 17.80 9.03 10.75
CA GLY A 51 18.01 7.59 10.80
C GLY A 51 17.73 6.89 9.47
N LEU A 52 17.97 5.57 9.44
CA LEU A 52 17.55 4.72 8.31
C LEU A 52 16.01 4.73 8.13
N ASP A 53 15.26 4.94 9.21
CA ASP A 53 13.80 5.07 9.16
C ASP A 53 13.36 6.26 8.32
N ASP A 54 14.06 7.39 8.41
CA ASP A 54 13.74 8.60 7.65
C ASP A 54 14.05 8.44 6.14
N TRP A 55 15.15 7.77 5.79
CA TRP A 55 15.50 7.47 4.40
C TRP A 55 14.48 6.51 3.75
N THR A 56 14.12 5.44 4.45
CA THR A 56 13.09 4.52 3.95
C THR A 56 11.73 5.20 3.81
N MET A 57 11.39 6.11 4.73
CA MET A 57 10.17 6.91 4.62
C MET A 57 10.23 7.81 3.38
N ALA A 58 11.35 8.49 3.12
CA ALA A 58 11.51 9.34 1.95
C ALA A 58 11.33 8.56 0.63
N VAL A 59 11.91 7.36 0.53
CA VAL A 59 11.70 6.47 -0.63
C VAL A 59 10.22 6.09 -0.75
N THR A 60 9.58 5.74 0.35
CA THR A 60 8.14 5.40 0.38
C THR A 60 7.30 6.57 -0.13
N MET A 61 7.63 7.81 0.26
CA MET A 61 6.90 9.00 -0.19
C MET A 61 6.99 9.23 -1.69
N LEU A 62 8.14 8.96 -2.31
CA LEU A 62 8.28 9.07 -3.76
C LEU A 62 7.32 8.11 -4.48
N LEU A 63 7.17 6.90 -3.96
CA LEU A 63 6.24 5.91 -4.52
C LEU A 63 4.78 6.31 -4.28
N VAL A 64 4.45 6.86 -3.11
CA VAL A 64 3.10 7.36 -2.80
C VAL A 64 2.71 8.51 -3.73
N ILE A 65 3.63 9.43 -4.03
CA ILE A 65 3.38 10.51 -5.00
C ILE A 65 3.05 9.94 -6.38
N ALA A 66 3.82 8.93 -6.83
CA ALA A 66 3.54 8.25 -8.09
C ALA A 66 2.15 7.60 -8.08
N LEU A 67 1.83 6.84 -7.03
CA LEU A 67 0.51 6.20 -6.84
C LEU A 67 -0.64 7.23 -6.86
N SER A 68 -0.53 8.32 -6.10
CA SER A 68 -1.52 9.39 -6.09
C SER A 68 -1.69 10.04 -7.46
N SER A 69 -0.62 10.22 -8.23
CA SER A 69 -0.72 10.78 -9.59
C SER A 69 -1.45 9.83 -10.56
N LEU A 70 -1.17 8.51 -10.47
CA LEU A 70 -1.85 7.51 -11.28
C LEU A 70 -3.34 7.45 -10.97
N SER A 71 -3.73 7.61 -9.70
CA SER A 71 -5.14 7.61 -9.29
C SER A 71 -5.99 8.68 -10.00
N VAL A 72 -5.40 9.84 -10.30
CA VAL A 72 -6.08 10.92 -11.06
C VAL A 72 -6.27 10.51 -12.52
N VAL A 73 -5.22 9.98 -13.15
CA VAL A 73 -5.29 9.49 -14.55
C VAL A 73 -6.29 8.33 -14.67
N LEU A 74 -6.34 7.46 -13.66
CA LEU A 74 -7.28 6.33 -13.62
C LEU A 74 -8.73 6.81 -13.51
N ALA A 75 -8.98 7.84 -12.70
CA ALA A 75 -10.29 8.47 -12.64
C ALA A 75 -10.66 9.12 -13.99
N ASP A 76 -9.76 9.88 -14.61
CA ASP A 76 -10.03 10.55 -15.90
C ASP A 76 -10.32 9.56 -17.04
N THR A 77 -9.70 8.38 -17.02
CA THR A 77 -9.95 7.32 -18.01
C THR A 77 -11.29 6.59 -17.81
N GLY A 78 -11.97 6.81 -16.67
CA GLY A 78 -13.32 6.32 -16.39
C GLY A 78 -13.39 5.23 -15.33
N LEU A 79 -12.32 4.99 -14.55
CA LEU A 79 -12.37 4.07 -13.42
C LEU A 79 -13.43 4.52 -12.41
N GLY A 80 -14.29 3.60 -11.99
CA GLY A 80 -15.41 3.88 -11.09
C GLY A 80 -16.76 4.03 -11.80
N LYS A 81 -16.77 4.03 -13.14
CA LYS A 81 -17.96 3.81 -13.96
C LYS A 81 -18.16 2.33 -14.23
N ASP A 82 -19.40 1.97 -14.52
CA ASP A 82 -19.73 0.61 -14.92
C ASP A 82 -19.01 0.22 -16.22
N ILE A 83 -18.35 -0.95 -16.23
CA ILE A 83 -17.45 -1.37 -17.32
C ILE A 83 -18.13 -1.39 -18.71
N TRP A 84 -19.45 -1.63 -18.76
CA TRP A 84 -20.23 -1.65 -20.01
C TRP A 84 -20.50 -0.25 -20.58
N THR A 85 -20.19 0.81 -19.86
CA THR A 85 -20.34 2.20 -20.32
C THR A 85 -19.06 2.77 -20.94
N LEU A 86 -17.96 2.03 -20.87
CA LEU A 86 -16.64 2.48 -21.31
C LEU A 86 -16.31 1.97 -22.72
N PRO A 87 -15.64 2.78 -23.56
CA PRO A 87 -15.09 2.28 -24.81
C PRO A 87 -13.98 1.26 -24.53
N PHE A 88 -13.84 0.26 -25.40
CA PHE A 88 -12.88 -0.84 -25.22
C PHE A 88 -11.42 -0.37 -25.06
N ASP A 89 -11.01 0.68 -25.78
CA ASP A 89 -9.67 1.27 -25.64
C ASP A 89 -9.40 1.83 -24.23
N ASN A 90 -10.44 2.35 -23.57
CA ASN A 90 -10.32 2.84 -22.20
C ASN A 90 -10.18 1.67 -21.22
N ILE A 91 -10.82 0.52 -21.46
CA ILE A 91 -10.70 -0.65 -20.59
C ILE A 91 -9.25 -1.14 -20.57
N THR A 92 -8.65 -1.31 -21.76
CA THR A 92 -7.23 -1.69 -21.89
C THR A 92 -6.31 -0.67 -21.22
N SER A 93 -6.57 0.62 -21.39
CA SER A 93 -5.78 1.69 -20.76
C SER A 93 -5.89 1.68 -19.23
N ILE A 94 -7.11 1.50 -18.70
CA ILE A 94 -7.37 1.39 -17.27
C ILE A 94 -6.62 0.19 -16.68
N LEU A 95 -6.75 -1.00 -17.29
CA LEU A 95 -6.09 -2.22 -16.79
C LEU A 95 -4.56 -2.08 -16.82
N LYS A 96 -4.02 -1.45 -17.86
CA LYS A 96 -2.59 -1.21 -17.97
C LYS A 96 -2.08 -0.27 -16.88
N ILE A 97 -2.78 0.84 -16.59
CA ILE A 97 -2.37 1.75 -15.52
C ILE A 97 -2.56 1.08 -14.16
N TYR A 98 -3.67 0.35 -13.97
CA TYR A 98 -3.96 -0.38 -12.73
C TYR A 98 -2.88 -1.42 -12.40
N PHE A 99 -2.34 -2.11 -13.41
CA PHE A 99 -1.22 -3.03 -13.23
C PHE A 99 0.03 -2.37 -12.61
N PHE A 100 0.39 -1.16 -13.07
CA PHE A 100 1.51 -0.42 -12.48
C PHE A 100 1.16 0.14 -11.09
N ASP A 101 -0.07 0.61 -10.91
CA ASP A 101 -0.59 1.08 -9.62
C ASP A 101 -0.53 -0.02 -8.56
N GLU A 102 -0.95 -1.25 -8.90
CA GLU A 102 -0.87 -2.43 -8.05
C GLU A 102 0.57 -2.74 -7.64
N CYS A 103 1.53 -2.72 -8.58
CA CYS A 103 2.94 -2.96 -8.28
C CYS A 103 3.53 -1.92 -7.31
N LEU A 104 3.18 -0.65 -7.49
CA LEU A 104 3.58 0.42 -6.58
C LEU A 104 2.96 0.22 -5.19
N TYR A 105 1.67 -0.07 -5.14
CA TYR A 105 0.94 -0.32 -3.90
C TYR A 105 1.53 -1.49 -3.10
N LEU A 106 1.77 -2.62 -3.76
CA LEU A 106 2.39 -3.80 -3.14
C LEU A 106 3.82 -3.55 -2.63
N SER A 107 4.50 -2.52 -3.16
CA SER A 107 5.81 -2.09 -2.69
C SER A 107 5.72 -1.11 -1.49
N ILE A 108 4.76 -0.20 -1.52
CA ILE A 108 4.56 0.82 -0.47
C ILE A 108 4.21 0.19 0.88
N LEU A 109 3.34 -0.84 0.88
CA LEU A 109 2.89 -1.50 2.11
C LEU A 109 4.06 -2.05 2.98
N PRO A 110 4.95 -2.92 2.47
CA PRO A 110 6.08 -3.43 3.24
C PRO A 110 7.13 -2.35 3.54
N LEU A 111 7.37 -1.37 2.64
CA LEU A 111 8.32 -0.28 2.92
C LEU A 111 7.90 0.57 4.11
N THR A 112 6.59 0.86 4.23
CA THR A 112 6.02 1.57 5.38
C THR A 112 6.29 0.80 6.68
N LYS A 113 6.04 -0.52 6.68
CA LYS A 113 6.31 -1.41 7.82
C LYS A 113 7.80 -1.44 8.17
N ILE A 114 8.69 -1.47 7.17
CA ILE A 114 10.15 -1.44 7.35
C ILE A 114 10.61 -0.13 8.01
N SER A 115 10.05 1.03 7.64
CA SER A 115 10.35 2.31 8.29
C SER A 115 10.00 2.28 9.79
N ILE A 116 8.85 1.70 10.16
CA ILE A 116 8.43 1.50 11.55
C ILE A 116 9.40 0.57 12.29
N LEU A 117 9.81 -0.53 11.65
CA LEU A 117 10.76 -1.50 12.23
C LEU A 117 12.14 -0.87 12.47
N PHE A 118 12.63 -0.03 11.56
CA PHE A 118 13.87 0.72 11.78
C PHE A 118 13.75 1.70 12.95
N PHE A 119 12.59 2.32 13.12
CA PHE A 119 12.32 3.15 14.30
C PHE A 119 12.38 2.31 15.59
N TYR A 120 11.77 1.12 15.62
CA TYR A 120 11.85 0.22 16.77
C TYR A 120 13.28 -0.22 17.09
N TRP A 121 14.07 -0.54 16.07
CA TRP A 121 15.47 -0.92 16.23
C TRP A 121 16.30 0.18 16.91
N ARG A 122 16.02 1.45 16.58
CA ARG A 122 16.68 2.62 17.17
C ARG A 122 16.24 2.87 18.61
N VAL A 123 14.95 2.73 18.90
CA VAL A 123 14.37 3.01 20.23
C VAL A 123 14.74 1.95 21.27
N PHE A 124 14.74 0.67 20.88
CA PHE A 124 14.97 -0.45 21.80
C PHE A 124 16.38 -1.03 21.63
N PRO A 125 17.28 -0.87 22.62
CA PRO A 125 18.67 -1.32 22.51
C PRO A 125 18.87 -2.83 22.74
N LYS A 126 17.85 -3.56 23.23
CA LYS A 126 17.95 -4.98 23.58
C LYS A 126 18.30 -5.84 22.37
N ARG A 127 19.39 -6.61 22.45
CA ARG A 127 19.92 -7.39 21.32
C ARG A 127 18.95 -8.44 20.78
N SER A 128 18.25 -9.16 21.67
CA SER A 128 17.24 -10.14 21.26
C SER A 128 16.09 -9.50 20.47
N PHE A 129 15.61 -8.33 20.92
CA PHE A 129 14.59 -7.56 20.23
C PHE A 129 15.07 -7.08 18.85
N ARG A 130 16.31 -6.56 18.76
CA ARG A 130 16.90 -6.13 17.49
C ARG A 130 17.03 -7.27 16.48
N ASN A 131 17.38 -8.47 16.94
CA ASN A 131 17.43 -9.65 16.07
C ASN A 131 16.03 -9.98 15.54
N ALA A 132 15.00 -9.95 16.39
CA ALA A 132 13.61 -10.15 15.97
C ALA A 132 13.15 -9.10 14.95
N VAL A 133 13.49 -7.83 15.17
CA VAL A 133 13.22 -6.74 14.21
C VAL A 133 13.85 -7.03 12.85
N TYR A 134 15.12 -7.44 12.79
CA TYR A 134 15.78 -7.79 11.52
C TYR A 134 15.09 -8.95 10.81
N THR A 135 14.64 -9.97 11.55
CA THR A 135 13.87 -11.09 10.96
C THR A 135 12.59 -10.58 10.31
N VAL A 136 11.84 -9.69 10.98
CA VAL A 136 10.58 -9.16 10.43
C VAL A 136 10.82 -8.19 9.26
N ILE A 137 11.93 -7.43 9.27
CA ILE A 137 12.36 -6.65 8.09
C ILE A 137 12.60 -7.60 6.91
N GLY A 138 13.32 -8.71 7.12
CA GLY A 138 13.56 -9.72 6.09
C GLY A 138 12.26 -10.29 5.53
N LEU A 139 11.30 -10.64 6.39
CA LEU A 139 9.97 -11.12 5.96
C LEU A 139 9.23 -10.08 5.11
N ASN A 140 9.28 -8.80 5.47
CA ASN A 140 8.64 -7.73 4.69
C ASN A 140 9.31 -7.56 3.32
N VAL A 141 10.65 -7.64 3.24
CA VAL A 141 11.37 -7.58 1.98
C VAL A 141 11.04 -8.79 1.09
N CYS A 142 11.01 -10.00 1.66
CA CYS A 142 10.61 -11.20 0.94
C CYS A 142 9.18 -11.10 0.40
N TYR A 143 8.24 -10.64 1.24
CA TYR A 143 6.86 -10.39 0.84
C TYR A 143 6.76 -9.37 -0.31
N MET A 144 7.51 -8.26 -0.22
CA MET A 144 7.55 -7.22 -1.26
C MET A 144 8.00 -7.80 -2.59
N ILE A 145 9.15 -8.49 -2.61
CA ILE A 145 9.73 -9.06 -3.82
C ILE A 145 8.79 -10.13 -4.39
N ALA A 146 8.28 -11.03 -3.56
CA ALA A 146 7.39 -12.10 -4.01
C ALA A 146 6.09 -11.54 -4.62
N SER A 147 5.44 -10.59 -3.94
CA SER A 147 4.18 -10.02 -4.41
C SER A 147 4.35 -9.27 -5.72
N VAL A 148 5.40 -8.45 -5.85
CA VAL A 148 5.69 -7.73 -7.10
C VAL A 148 6.02 -8.70 -8.24
N LEU A 149 6.83 -9.74 -7.99
CA LEU A 149 7.14 -10.72 -9.04
C LEU A 149 5.91 -11.51 -9.47
N ILE A 150 5.04 -11.90 -8.53
CA ILE A 150 3.80 -12.60 -8.84
C ILE A 150 2.88 -11.70 -9.68
N SER A 151 2.67 -10.44 -9.30
CA SER A 151 1.85 -9.50 -10.07
C SER A 151 2.47 -9.22 -11.45
N VAL A 152 3.80 -9.01 -11.54
CA VAL A 152 4.48 -8.77 -12.82
C VAL A 152 4.36 -9.98 -13.75
N PHE A 153 4.42 -11.21 -13.22
CA PHE A 153 4.31 -12.43 -14.01
C PHE A 153 2.93 -13.09 -13.95
N GLN A 154 1.89 -12.31 -13.63
CA GLN A 154 0.54 -12.85 -13.46
C GLN A 154 -0.06 -13.42 -14.75
N CYS A 155 0.40 -12.97 -15.92
CA CYS A 155 -0.03 -13.46 -17.22
C CYS A 155 1.16 -13.85 -18.11
N ARG A 156 0.95 -14.86 -18.96
CA ARG A 156 1.90 -15.34 -19.98
C ARG A 156 1.20 -15.33 -21.35
N PRO A 157 1.68 -14.53 -22.32
CA PRO A 157 2.64 -13.42 -22.18
C PRO A 157 2.09 -12.25 -21.34
N LEU A 158 2.99 -11.35 -20.90
CA LEU A 158 2.67 -10.21 -20.01
C LEU A 158 1.54 -9.32 -20.54
N GLY A 159 1.42 -9.18 -21.87
CA GLY A 159 0.35 -8.39 -22.50
C GLY A 159 -1.06 -8.80 -22.08
N GLY A 160 -1.24 -10.06 -21.67
CA GLY A 160 -2.50 -10.55 -21.12
C GLY A 160 -2.97 -9.80 -19.86
N ALA A 161 -2.07 -9.16 -19.11
CA ALA A 161 -2.47 -8.39 -17.92
C ALA A 161 -3.43 -7.23 -18.24
N TRP A 162 -3.40 -6.69 -19.45
CA TRP A 162 -4.30 -5.61 -19.89
C TRP A 162 -5.10 -5.93 -21.16
N LEU A 163 -4.81 -7.03 -21.86
CA LEU A 163 -5.55 -7.46 -23.05
C LEU A 163 -6.49 -8.64 -22.79
N HIS A 164 -6.29 -9.45 -21.73
CA HIS A 164 -7.07 -10.69 -21.54
C HIS A 164 -8.58 -10.47 -21.25
N TRP A 165 -9.02 -9.23 -21.06
CA TRP A 165 -10.42 -8.94 -20.74
C TRP A 165 -11.39 -9.21 -21.91
N ASP A 166 -10.91 -9.13 -23.16
CA ASP A 166 -11.71 -9.40 -24.37
C ASP A 166 -11.83 -10.90 -24.71
N LYS A 167 -10.94 -11.72 -24.15
CA LYS A 167 -10.82 -13.18 -24.38
C LYS A 167 -10.59 -13.56 -25.84
N GLU A 168 -10.07 -12.65 -26.67
CA GLU A 168 -9.83 -12.91 -28.08
C GLU A 168 -8.54 -13.71 -28.31
N ASP A 169 -7.52 -13.44 -27.48
CA ASP A 169 -6.20 -14.07 -27.57
C ASP A 169 -5.97 -15.14 -26.48
N PRO A 170 -5.16 -16.18 -26.76
CA PRO A 170 -4.83 -17.24 -25.81
C PRO A 170 -3.78 -16.78 -24.79
N TYR A 171 -4.16 -15.87 -23.89
CA TYR A 171 -3.37 -15.55 -22.70
C TYR A 171 -3.65 -16.54 -21.57
N GLN A 172 -2.62 -16.99 -20.88
CA GLN A 172 -2.75 -17.76 -19.64
C GLN A 172 -2.42 -16.86 -18.46
N CYS A 173 -3.42 -16.58 -17.62
CA CYS A 173 -3.28 -15.77 -16.42
C CYS A 173 -3.52 -16.61 -15.16
N ASN A 174 -2.86 -16.24 -14.07
CA ASN A 174 -3.16 -16.75 -12.73
C ASN A 174 -4.56 -16.28 -12.26
N ASP A 175 -5.10 -16.92 -11.25
CA ASP A 175 -6.30 -16.44 -10.57
C ASP A 175 -5.98 -15.16 -9.78
N ILE A 176 -6.27 -14.01 -10.41
CA ILE A 176 -6.01 -12.67 -9.87
C ILE A 176 -6.76 -12.46 -8.55
N ASN A 177 -7.95 -13.03 -8.40
CA ASN A 177 -8.71 -12.93 -7.16
C ASN A 177 -8.03 -13.73 -6.05
N ALA A 178 -7.65 -14.99 -6.31
CA ALA A 178 -6.93 -15.80 -5.33
C ALA A 178 -5.58 -15.17 -4.93
N GLN A 179 -4.85 -14.60 -5.90
CA GLN A 179 -3.63 -13.84 -5.67
C GLN A 179 -3.87 -12.64 -4.74
N GLY A 180 -4.91 -11.85 -5.01
CA GLY A 180 -5.29 -10.69 -4.18
C GLY A 180 -5.62 -11.09 -2.74
N TRP A 181 -6.41 -12.16 -2.56
CA TRP A 181 -6.72 -12.68 -1.22
C TRP A 181 -5.48 -13.17 -0.47
N ALA A 182 -4.59 -13.89 -1.15
CA ALA A 182 -3.35 -14.35 -0.54
C ALA A 182 -2.48 -13.16 -0.09
N ALA A 183 -2.26 -12.18 -0.98
CA ALA A 183 -1.50 -10.97 -0.66
C ALA A 183 -2.10 -10.22 0.54
N ALA A 184 -3.42 -10.03 0.55
CA ALA A 184 -4.13 -9.37 1.65
C ALA A 184 -3.93 -10.08 2.99
N VAL A 185 -4.08 -11.41 3.02
CA VAL A 185 -3.89 -12.21 4.25
C VAL A 185 -2.45 -12.09 4.77
N PHE A 186 -1.46 -12.26 3.90
CA PHE A 186 -0.05 -12.14 4.30
C PHE A 186 0.28 -10.73 4.80
N ASN A 187 -0.24 -9.69 4.13
CA ASN A 187 -0.05 -8.30 4.55
C ASN A 187 -0.61 -8.05 5.95
N MET A 188 -1.84 -8.51 6.19
CA MET A 188 -2.52 -8.37 7.48
C MET A 188 -1.75 -9.10 8.61
N VAL A 189 -1.25 -10.30 8.34
CA VAL A 189 -0.40 -11.02 9.31
C VAL A 189 0.86 -10.23 9.64
N LEU A 190 1.53 -9.66 8.63
CA LEU A 190 2.71 -8.82 8.85
C LEU A 190 2.38 -7.55 9.65
N ASP A 191 1.22 -6.92 9.42
CA ASP A 191 0.75 -5.79 10.23
C ASP A 191 0.59 -6.17 11.70
N LEU A 192 -0.07 -7.29 11.99
CA LEU A 192 -0.24 -7.78 13.35
C LEU A 192 1.10 -8.06 14.03
N VAL A 193 2.05 -8.64 13.31
CA VAL A 193 3.41 -8.90 13.84
C VAL A 193 4.13 -7.59 14.17
N VAL A 194 4.13 -6.63 13.25
CA VAL A 194 4.78 -5.32 13.47
C VAL A 194 4.12 -4.58 14.64
N MET A 195 2.78 -4.63 14.71
CA MET A 195 2.01 -3.93 15.74
C MET A 195 2.23 -4.54 17.14
N THR A 196 2.25 -5.86 17.26
CA THR A 196 2.38 -6.55 18.56
C THR A 196 3.82 -6.55 19.10
N MET A 197 4.82 -6.44 18.22
CA MET A 197 6.23 -6.55 18.56
C MET A 197 6.68 -5.66 19.75
N PRO A 198 6.46 -4.33 19.75
CA PRO A 198 6.88 -3.50 20.88
C PRO A 198 5.96 -3.65 22.11
N LEU A 199 4.71 -4.09 21.97
CA LEU A 199 3.82 -4.31 23.11
C LEU A 199 4.36 -5.43 24.01
N CYS A 200 4.84 -6.52 23.41
CA CYS A 200 5.50 -7.61 24.13
C CYS A 200 6.74 -7.11 24.88
N GLU A 201 7.58 -6.29 24.25
CA GLU A 201 8.78 -5.75 24.89
C GLU A 201 8.45 -4.73 26.00
N LEU A 202 7.44 -3.88 25.79
CA LEU A 202 6.95 -2.92 26.78
C LEU A 202 6.37 -3.60 28.03
N TYR A 203 5.74 -4.76 27.89
CA TYR A 203 5.22 -5.51 29.04
C TYR A 203 6.34 -5.99 29.97
N HIS A 204 7.49 -6.35 29.38
CA HIS A 204 8.65 -6.82 30.13
C HIS A 204 9.58 -5.70 30.64
N LEU A 205 9.52 -4.49 30.05
CA LEU A 205 10.37 -3.36 30.43
C LEU A 205 9.66 -2.39 31.39
N LYS A 206 10.24 -2.15 32.57
CA LYS A 206 9.85 -1.06 33.49
C LYS A 206 10.21 0.31 32.89
N LEU A 207 9.50 0.75 31.86
CA LEU A 207 9.71 2.05 31.21
C LEU A 207 9.04 3.19 31.98
N SER A 208 9.68 4.36 31.95
CA SER A 208 9.10 5.60 32.49
C SER A 208 7.82 5.98 31.72
N LEU A 209 6.83 6.50 32.45
CA LEU A 209 5.48 6.84 31.96
C LEU A 209 5.46 7.62 30.63
N ARG A 210 6.43 8.53 30.42
CA ARG A 210 6.55 9.31 29.17
C ARG A 210 6.80 8.44 27.93
N LYS A 211 7.64 7.40 28.02
CA LYS A 211 7.93 6.49 26.90
C LYS A 211 6.75 5.57 26.63
N LYS A 212 6.07 5.12 27.68
CA LYS A 212 4.84 4.33 27.58
C LYS A 212 3.72 5.12 26.88
N LEU A 213 3.57 6.41 27.22
CA LEU A 213 2.58 7.30 26.62
C LEU A 213 2.87 7.54 25.13
N PHE A 214 4.13 7.81 24.76
CA PHE A 214 4.50 8.03 23.36
C PHE A 214 4.21 6.79 22.49
N VAL A 215 4.54 5.59 22.99
CA VAL A 215 4.26 4.35 22.28
C VAL A 215 2.75 4.10 22.20
N MET A 216 1.99 4.30 23.28
CA MET A 216 0.53 4.19 23.23
C MET A 216 -0.10 5.17 22.23
N CYS A 217 0.35 6.42 22.17
CA CYS A 217 -0.12 7.39 21.17
C CYS A 217 0.20 6.97 19.73
N MET A 218 1.39 6.43 19.46
CA MET A 218 1.72 5.89 18.13
C MET A 218 0.83 4.70 17.76
N PHE A 219 0.48 3.85 18.73
CA PHE A 219 -0.40 2.70 18.52
C PHE A 219 -1.85 3.08 18.27
N SER A 220 -2.38 4.06 19.00
CA SER A 220 -3.75 4.55 18.80
C SER A 220 -3.96 5.18 17.42
N LEU A 221 -2.92 5.78 16.84
CA LEU A 221 -2.96 6.36 15.50
C LEU A 221 -2.85 5.33 14.37
N GLY A 222 -2.36 4.11 14.65
CA GLY A 222 -2.28 3.03 13.66
C GLY A 222 -3.54 2.15 13.58
N VAL A 223 -4.51 2.35 14.49
CA VAL A 223 -5.79 1.60 14.55
C VAL A 223 -6.92 2.36 13.86
N LEU A 224 -6.76 3.66 13.60
CA LEU A 224 -7.73 4.54 12.95
C LEU A 224 -7.41 4.70 11.46
#